data_AF-A0A125W742-F1
#
_entry.id   AF-A0A125W742-F1
#
_cell.length_a   1.000
_cell.length_b   1.000
_cell.length_c   1.000
_cell.angle_alpha   90.00
_cell.angle_beta   90.00
_cell.angle_gamma   90.00
#
_symmetry.space_group_name_H-M   'P 1'
#
loop_
_entity.id
_entity.type
_entity.pdbx_description
1 polymer ?
#
loop_
_entity_poly.entity_id
_entity_poly.type
_entity_poly.pdbx_seq_one_letter_code
_entity_poly.pdbx_strand_id
1 'polypeptide(L)'
;MDSQGKILAARKMQGVTVLAKFHPLPQYVNEDIHYMDHYHPLVQKENKLTQQAMENAREIYLRVELGNYQETQPLTPLNGAKIQWQLWKNKVQTKLKGSVE
;
A
#
# COMPACT_ATOMS: atom_id res chain seq x y z
N MET A 1 6.04 -3.63 -15.55
CA MET A 1 7.21 -4.52 -15.70
C MET A 1 7.04 -5.26 -17.01
N ASP A 2 8.13 -5.69 -17.64
CA ASP A 2 8.04 -6.74 -18.68
C ASP A 2 7.92 -8.13 -18.03
N SER A 3 7.90 -9.18 -18.86
CA SER A 3 7.83 -10.57 -18.41
C SER A 3 9.11 -11.10 -17.75
N GLN A 4 10.15 -10.28 -17.64
CA GLN A 4 11.44 -10.63 -17.03
C GLN A 4 11.69 -9.79 -15.76
N GLY A 5 10.68 -9.04 -15.28
CA GLY A 5 10.82 -8.19 -14.09
C GLY A 5 11.51 -6.85 -14.33
N LYS A 6 11.76 -6.45 -15.58
CA LYS A 6 12.37 -5.14 -15.86
C LYS A 6 11.36 -4.00 -15.72
N ILE A 7 11.82 -2.92 -15.13
CA ILE A 7 11.05 -1.71 -14.93
C ILE A 7 10.91 -0.95 -16.26
N LEU A 8 9.67 -0.87 -16.78
CA LEU A 8 9.35 -0.12 -18.00
C LEU A 8 9.25 1.39 -17.75
N ALA A 9 8.75 1.77 -16.58
CA ALA A 9 8.59 3.15 -16.16
C ALA A 9 8.53 3.21 -14.63
N ALA A 10 9.24 4.16 -14.04
CA ALA A 10 9.17 4.45 -12.62
C ALA A 10 8.74 5.90 -12.41
N ARG A 11 7.84 6.11 -11.45
CA ARG A 11 7.34 7.42 -11.05
C ARG A 11 7.11 7.44 -9.54
N LYS A 12 7.41 8.56 -8.89
CA LYS A 12 7.16 8.78 -7.46
C LYS A 12 6.13 9.89 -7.27
N MET A 13 5.18 9.64 -6.37
CA MET A 13 4.21 10.66 -5.97
C MET A 13 4.89 11.71 -5.10
N GLN A 14 4.75 12.99 -5.45
CA GLN A 14 5.24 14.10 -4.63
C GLN A 14 4.06 14.86 -4.04
N GLY A 15 3.86 14.68 -2.73
CA GLY A 15 2.78 15.30 -1.97
C GLY A 15 1.71 14.30 -1.51
N VAL A 16 0.82 14.77 -0.64
CA VAL A 16 -0.27 13.97 -0.04
C VAL A 16 -1.66 14.51 -0.38
N THR A 17 -1.74 15.47 -1.30
CA THR A 17 -2.98 16.16 -1.68
C THR A 17 -3.54 15.61 -2.98
N VAL A 18 -4.83 15.88 -3.26
CA VAL A 18 -5.47 15.49 -4.53
C VAL A 18 -4.78 16.12 -5.76
N LEU A 19 -4.09 17.25 -5.57
CA LEU A 19 -3.34 17.94 -6.61
C LEU A 19 -1.91 17.41 -6.77
N ALA A 20 -1.49 16.43 -5.97
CA ALA A 20 -0.15 15.85 -6.06
C ALA A 20 0.09 15.24 -7.44
N LYS A 21 1.32 15.41 -7.95
CA LYS A 21 1.73 14.91 -9.26
C LYS A 21 2.76 13.80 -9.12
N PHE A 22 2.74 12.89 -10.07
CA PHE A 22 3.77 11.88 -10.23
C PHE A 22 4.95 12.47 -10.97
N HIS A 23 6.14 12.38 -10.37
CA HIS A 23 7.39 12.76 -10.99
C HIS A 23 8.08 11.51 -11.55
N PRO A 24 8.58 11.56 -12.80
CA PRO A 24 9.31 10.43 -13.38
C PRO A 24 10.62 10.19 -12.67
N LEU A 25 10.99 8.91 -12.53
CA LEU A 25 12.27 8.46 -12.01
C LEU A 25 12.97 7.60 -13.07
N PRO A 26 13.56 8.23 -14.11
CA PRO A 26 14.15 7.50 -15.23
C PRO A 26 15.32 6.59 -14.82
N GLN A 27 15.98 6.88 -13.69
CA GLN A 27 17.11 6.11 -13.19
C GLN A 27 16.78 4.65 -12.82
N TYR A 28 15.50 4.31 -12.63
CA TYR A 28 15.09 2.94 -12.35
C TYR A 28 14.59 2.21 -13.60
N VAL A 29 14.55 2.86 -14.76
CA VAL A 29 14.08 2.21 -16.00
C VAL A 29 15.12 1.20 -16.47
N ASN A 30 14.66 0.02 -16.89
CA ASN A 30 15.46 -1.17 -17.25
C ASN A 30 16.15 -1.87 -16.09
N GLU A 31 16.08 -1.33 -14.87
CA GLU A 31 16.50 -2.07 -13.68
C GLU A 31 15.54 -3.23 -13.40
N ASP A 32 16.07 -4.27 -12.77
CA ASP A 32 15.32 -5.46 -12.42
C ASP A 32 14.72 -5.33 -11.00
N ILE A 33 13.40 -5.47 -10.89
CA ILE A 33 12.67 -5.36 -9.63
C ILE A 33 13.10 -6.40 -8.59
N HIS A 34 13.61 -7.57 -9.00
CA HIS A 34 14.05 -8.63 -8.09
C HIS A 34 15.19 -8.18 -7.18
N TYR A 35 15.95 -7.16 -7.59
CA TYR A 35 17.08 -6.62 -6.83
C TYR A 35 16.76 -5.26 -6.18
N MET A 36 15.50 -4.81 -6.21
CA MET A 36 15.08 -3.52 -5.64
C MET A 36 14.84 -3.63 -4.13
N ASP A 37 15.89 -3.93 -3.37
CA ASP A 37 15.88 -4.02 -1.91
C ASP A 37 16.61 -2.85 -1.24
N HIS A 38 16.67 -2.83 0.10
CA HIS A 38 17.45 -1.84 0.86
C HIS A 38 18.94 -1.78 0.50
N TYR A 39 19.53 -2.85 -0.04
CA TYR A 39 20.94 -2.87 -0.43
C TYR A 39 21.18 -2.24 -1.82
N HIS A 40 20.12 -2.02 -2.60
CA HIS A 40 20.24 -1.41 -3.92
C HIS A 40 20.74 0.04 -3.85
N PRO A 41 21.80 0.42 -4.58
CA PRO A 41 22.45 1.72 -4.45
C PRO A 41 21.54 2.90 -4.82
N LEU A 42 20.56 2.69 -5.70
CA LEU A 42 19.55 3.71 -6.01
C LEU A 42 18.49 3.83 -4.92
N VAL A 43 18.16 2.75 -4.22
CA VAL A 43 17.14 2.74 -3.15
C VAL A 43 17.70 3.42 -1.91
N GLN A 44 18.97 3.17 -1.57
CA GLN A 44 19.64 3.79 -0.42
C GLN A 44 19.69 5.32 -0.46
N LYS A 45 19.66 5.91 -1.67
CA LYS A 45 19.64 7.37 -1.87
C LYS A 45 18.28 7.99 -1.57
N GLU A 46 17.23 7.19 -1.53
CA GLU A 46 15.87 7.66 -1.26
C GLU A 46 15.61 7.78 0.26
N ASN A 47 14.52 8.45 0.64
CA ASN A 47 14.14 8.54 2.06
C ASN A 47 13.59 7.21 2.58
N LYS A 48 13.60 7.01 3.92
CA LYS A 48 13.18 5.75 4.55
C LYS A 48 11.78 5.27 4.15
N LEU A 49 10.82 6.19 4.00
CA LEU A 49 9.45 5.84 3.59
C LEU A 49 9.39 5.35 2.15
N THR A 50 10.18 5.95 1.26
CA THR A 50 10.28 5.53 -0.14
C THR A 50 11.00 4.19 -0.25
N GLN A 51 12.05 3.97 0.54
CA GLN A 51 12.74 2.68 0.64
C GLN A 51 11.75 1.57 1.04
N GLN A 52 11.02 1.77 2.14
CA GLN A 52 10.00 0.82 2.58
C GLN A 52 8.90 0.60 1.53
N ALA A 53 8.45 1.66 0.85
CA ALA A 53 7.46 1.53 -0.21
C ALA A 53 7.99 0.69 -1.39
N MET A 54 9.26 0.87 -1.77
CA MET A 54 9.92 0.09 -2.82
C MET A 54 10.07 -1.39 -2.42
N GLU A 55 10.50 -1.67 -1.19
CA GLU A 55 10.63 -3.05 -0.68
C GLU A 55 9.30 -3.78 -0.63
N ASN A 56 8.26 -3.12 -0.09
CA ASN A 56 6.91 -3.69 -0.06
C ASN A 56 6.39 -3.97 -1.48
N ALA A 57 6.64 -3.06 -2.43
CA ALA A 57 6.26 -3.26 -3.82
C ALA A 57 6.97 -4.46 -4.45
N ARG A 58 8.28 -4.63 -4.18
CA ARG A 58 9.06 -5.80 -4.58
C ARG A 58 8.48 -7.09 -3.99
N GLU A 59 8.18 -7.11 -2.70
CA GLU A 59 7.63 -8.29 -2.05
C GLU A 59 6.28 -8.69 -2.66
N ILE A 60 5.40 -7.72 -2.91
CA ILE A 60 4.11 -7.96 -3.58
C ILE A 60 4.36 -8.56 -4.97
N TYR A 61 5.27 -7.99 -5.76
CA TYR A 61 5.61 -8.50 -7.08
C TYR A 61 6.05 -9.98 -7.03
N LEU A 62 7.00 -10.32 -6.14
CA LEU A 62 7.48 -11.69 -5.97
C LEU A 62 6.35 -12.65 -5.55
N ARG A 63 5.46 -12.21 -4.65
CA ARG A 63 4.32 -13.03 -4.22
C ARG A 63 3.35 -13.29 -5.38
N VAL A 64 3.11 -12.29 -6.24
CA VAL A 64 2.27 -12.42 -7.44
C VAL A 64 2.90 -13.39 -8.43
N GLU A 65 4.20 -13.26 -8.68
CA GLU A 65 4.93 -14.12 -9.61
C GLU A 65 4.99 -15.58 -9.14
N LEU A 66 5.14 -15.81 -7.84
CA LEU A 66 5.09 -17.14 -7.23
C LEU A 66 3.67 -17.75 -7.20
N GLY A 67 2.65 -17.01 -7.64
CA GLY A 67 1.24 -17.46 -7.61
C GLY A 67 0.62 -17.50 -6.20
N ASN A 68 1.29 -16.92 -5.21
CA ASN A 68 0.90 -16.95 -3.79
C ASN A 68 0.22 -15.65 -3.32
N TYR A 69 -0.10 -14.74 -4.24
CA TYR A 69 -0.78 -13.50 -3.87
C TYR A 69 -2.26 -13.73 -3.63
N GLN A 70 -2.68 -13.56 -2.38
CA GLN A 70 -4.09 -13.46 -2.02
C GLN A 70 -4.41 -11.98 -1.81
N GLU A 71 -5.25 -11.42 -2.69
CA GLU A 71 -5.82 -10.10 -2.48
C GLU A 71 -6.64 -10.15 -1.19
N THR A 72 -6.24 -9.38 -0.18
CA THR A 72 -7.00 -9.28 1.06
C THR A 72 -8.33 -8.63 0.70
N GLN A 73 -9.40 -9.43 0.68
CA GLN A 73 -10.72 -8.98 0.27
C GLN A 73 -11.10 -7.73 1.06
N PRO A 74 -11.38 -6.60 0.38
CA PRO A 74 -11.90 -5.44 1.08
C PRO A 74 -13.19 -5.82 1.78
N LEU A 75 -13.47 -5.20 2.93
CA LEU A 75 -14.71 -5.41 3.67
C LEU A 75 -15.89 -5.30 2.70
N THR A 76 -16.59 -6.41 2.47
CA THR A 76 -17.78 -6.42 1.62
C THR A 76 -18.81 -5.41 2.16
N PRO A 77 -19.67 -4.82 1.31
CA PRO A 77 -20.69 -3.86 1.75
C PRO A 77 -21.55 -4.39 2.92
N LEU A 78 -21.79 -5.70 2.95
CA LEU A 78 -22.50 -6.39 4.03
C LEU A 78 -21.71 -6.42 5.35
N ASN A 79 -20.40 -6.68 5.29
CA ASN A 79 -19.53 -6.64 6.47
C ASN A 79 -19.37 -5.21 7.00
N GLY A 80 -19.32 -4.21 6.11
CA GLY A 80 -19.35 -2.80 6.48
C GLY A 80 -20.63 -2.40 7.23
N ALA A 81 -21.79 -2.83 6.75
CA ALA A 81 -23.08 -2.59 7.41
C ALA A 81 -23.15 -3.22 8.81
N LYS A 82 -22.61 -4.43 8.97
CA LYS A 82 -22.53 -5.11 10.28
C LYS A 82 -21.67 -4.32 11.28
N ILE A 83 -20.51 -3.82 10.84
CA ILE A 83 -19.62 -3.01 11.66
C ILE A 83 -20.33 -1.70 12.07
N GLN A 84 -20.98 -1.01 11.13
CA GLN A 84 -21.72 0.22 11.44
C GLN A 84 -22.87 -0.01 12.44
N TRP A 85 -23.60 -1.12 12.28
CA TRP A 85 -24.67 -1.51 13.20
C TRP A 85 -24.16 -1.81 14.61
N GLN A 86 -23.02 -2.50 14.73
CA GLN A 86 -22.36 -2.76 16.02
C GLN A 86 -21.90 -1.46 16.69
N LEU A 87 -21.31 -0.54 15.93
CA LEU A 87 -20.91 0.78 16.43
C LEU A 87 -22.11 1.60 16.91
N TRP A 88 -23.22 1.57 16.16
CA TRP A 88 -24.45 2.26 16.56
C TRP A 88 -25.03 1.70 17.86
N LYS A 89 -25.12 0.36 17.98
CA LYS A 89 -25.56 -0.31 19.22
C LYS A 89 -24.70 0.08 20.42
N ASN A 90 -23.38 0.02 20.27
CA ASN A 90 -22.46 0.39 21.35
C ASN A 90 -22.61 1.85 21.77
N LYS A 91 -22.82 2.77 20.81
CA LYS A 91 -23.07 4.20 21.07
C LYS A 91 -24.37 4.44 21.83
N VAL A 92 -25.45 3.72 21.49
CA VAL A 92 -26.73 3.80 22.21
C VAL A 92 -26.57 3.24 23.63
N GLN A 93 -25.91 2.09 23.77
CA GLN A 93 -25.67 1.47 25.07
C GLN A 93 -24.81 2.33 26.00
N THR A 94 -23.76 2.99 25.48
CA THR A 94 -22.93 3.91 26.29
C THR A 94 -23.69 5.17 26.69
N LYS A 95 -24.57 5.71 25.83
CA LYS A 95 -25.44 6.82 26.21
C LYS A 95 -26.47 6.46 27.28
N LEU A 96 -27.04 5.25 27.21
CA LEU A 96 -27.99 4.78 28.22
C LEU A 96 -27.32 4.43 29.56
N LYS A 97 -26.13 3.81 29.52
CA LYS A 97 -25.37 3.49 30.74
C LYS A 97 -24.66 4.71 31.36
N GLY A 98 -24.32 5.72 30.57
CA GLY A 98 -23.78 7.00 31.05
C GLY A 98 -24.85 8.00 31.51
N SER A 99 -26.13 7.64 31.46
CA SER A 99 -27.26 8.46 31.92
C SER A 99 -27.84 8.00 33.26
N VAL A 100 -27.15 7.10 33.96
CA VAL A 100 -27.45 6.73 35.35
C VAL A 100 -26.30 7.20 36.23
N GLU A 101 -26.36 8.49 36.59
CA GLU A 101 -25.91 8.96 37.91
C GLU A 101 -27.05 8.78 38.91
#